data_AF-A0A3B8ZWW6-F1
#
_entry.id   AF-A0A3B8ZWW6-F1
#
_cell.length_a   1.000
_cell.length_b   1.000
_cell.length_c   1.000
_cell.angle_alpha   90.00
_cell.angle_beta   90.00
_cell.angle_gamma   90.00
#
_symmetry.space_group_name_H-M   'P 1'
#
loop_
_entity.id
_entity.type
_entity.pdbx_description
1 polymer ?
#
loop_
_entity_poly.entity_id
_entity_poly.type
_entity_poly.pdbx_seq_one_letter_code
_entity_poly.pdbx_strand_id
1 'polypeptide(L)'
;MLEHIIAWSIRNKFMVVLVTAFLVIGGIYSLKNTPLDAIPDLSDVQVIVFTEYPGQAPQVVEDQITYPLTTKMLAVPGAKVVRGYSFFGYSFVYIIFEDGTD
;
A
#
# COMPACT_ATOMS: atom_id res chain seq x y z
N MET A 1 -9.84 26.70 32.75
CA MET A 1 -10.01 26.38 31.31
C MET A 1 -11.10 25.34 31.08
N LEU A 2 -10.95 24.10 31.59
CA LEU A 2 -12.00 23.05 31.50
C LEU A 2 -13.36 23.50 32.05
N GLU A 3 -13.38 24.12 33.22
CA GLU A 3 -14.61 24.66 33.83
C GLU A 3 -15.31 25.68 32.92
N HIS A 4 -14.55 26.47 32.17
CA HIS A 4 -15.11 27.47 31.25
C HIS A 4 -15.75 26.81 30.03
N ILE A 5 -15.14 25.76 29.50
CA ILE A 5 -15.69 24.96 28.39
C ILE A 5 -16.98 24.27 28.85
N ILE A 6 -16.97 23.65 30.04
CA ILE A 6 -18.14 22.98 30.61
C ILE A 6 -19.28 23.99 30.84
N ALA A 7 -18.98 25.14 31.47
CA ALA A 7 -19.97 26.18 31.71
C ALA A 7 -20.55 26.74 30.40
N TRP A 8 -19.72 26.91 29.36
CA TRP A 8 -20.17 27.35 28.04
C TRP A 8 -21.05 26.29 27.36
N SER A 9 -20.69 25.01 27.43
CA SER A 9 -21.48 23.90 26.90
C SER A 9 -22.84 23.77 27.59
N ILE A 10 -22.89 23.93 28.93
CA ILE A 10 -24.13 23.91 29.70
C ILE A 10 -25.01 25.12 29.36
N ARG A 11 -24.42 26.28 29.07
CA ARG A 11 -25.16 27.48 28.67
C ARG A 11 -25.74 27.35 27.25
N ASN A 12 -24.99 26.73 26.33
CA ASN A 12 -25.35 26.64 24.91
C ASN A 12 -25.87 25.24 24.52
N LYS A 13 -26.76 24.65 25.34
CA LYS A 13 -27.25 23.27 25.16
C LYS A 13 -27.78 22.98 23.76
N PHE A 14 -28.48 23.94 23.16
CA PHE A 14 -29.01 23.81 21.79
C PHE A 14 -27.90 23.63 20.76
N MET A 15 -26.84 24.47 20.81
CA MET A 15 -25.70 24.36 19.90
C MET A 15 -24.96 23.04 20.11
N VAL A 16 -24.80 22.60 21.36
CA VAL A 16 -24.15 21.32 21.67
C VAL A 16 -24.94 20.15 21.06
N VAL A 17 -26.27 20.12 21.22
CA VAL A 17 -27.13 19.09 20.63
C VAL A 17 -27.08 19.14 19.10
N LEU A 18 -27.12 20.33 18.50
CA LEU A 18 -27.06 20.49 17.05
C LEU A 18 -25.73 19.96 16.48
N VAL A 19 -24.60 20.35 17.06
CA VAL A 19 -23.27 19.85 16.67
C VAL A 19 -23.20 18.34 16.84
N THR A 20 -23.75 17.81 17.93
CA THR A 20 -23.81 16.37 18.18
C THR A 20 -24.62 15.64 17.09
N ALA A 21 -25.77 16.19 16.69
CA ALA A 21 -26.59 15.62 15.62
C ALA A 21 -25.84 15.60 14.28
N PHE A 22 -25.14 16.68 13.92
CA PHE A 22 -24.31 16.70 12.72
C PHE A 22 -23.17 15.69 12.78
N LEU A 23 -22.49 15.53 13.93
CA LEU A 23 -21.46 14.52 14.12
C LEU A 23 -22.00 13.10 13.99
N VAL A 24 -23.19 12.82 14.52
CA VAL A 24 -23.85 11.51 14.38
C VAL A 24 -24.21 11.23 12.92
N ILE A 25 -24.81 12.19 12.22
CA ILE A 25 -25.15 12.04 10.80
C ILE A 25 -23.89 11.83 9.95
N GLY A 26 -22.84 12.62 10.18
CA GLY A 26 -21.56 12.48 9.52
C GLY A 26 -20.87 11.15 9.83
N GLY A 27 -20.98 10.67 11.06
CA GLY A 27 -20.48 9.36 11.49
C GLY A 27 -21.21 8.20 10.79
N ILE A 28 -22.55 8.25 10.71
CA ILE A 28 -23.35 7.25 9.98
C ILE A 28 -23.02 7.26 8.49
N TYR A 29 -22.87 8.45 7.89
CA TYR A 29 -22.45 8.58 6.50
C TYR A 29 -21.07 7.96 6.28
N SER A 30 -20.10 8.25 7.16
CA SER A 30 -18.75 7.69 7.07
C SER A 30 -18.78 6.18 7.20
N LEU A 31 -19.46 5.64 8.22
CA LEU A 31 -19.57 4.20 8.45
C LEU A 31 -20.16 3.44 7.26
N LYS A 32 -21.13 4.04 6.56
CA LYS A 32 -21.74 3.43 5.36
C LYS A 32 -20.86 3.49 4.11
N ASN A 33 -19.96 4.47 4.02
CA ASN A 33 -19.15 4.71 2.84
C ASN A 33 -17.67 4.28 2.99
N THR A 34 -17.22 3.96 4.20
CA THR A 34 -15.88 3.41 4.43
C THR A 34 -15.79 2.02 3.78
N PRO A 35 -14.83 1.78 2.87
CA PRO A 35 -14.58 0.46 2.31
C PRO A 35 -14.31 -0.54 3.43
N LEU A 36 -14.95 -1.70 3.35
CA LEU A 36 -14.80 -2.77 4.32
C LEU A 36 -14.11 -3.96 3.66
N ASP A 37 -12.93 -4.29 4.16
CA ASP A 37 -12.23 -5.53 3.81
C ASP A 37 -12.36 -6.55 4.95
N ALA A 38 -12.47 -7.83 4.59
CA ALA A 38 -12.64 -8.90 5.55
C ALA A 38 -11.36 -9.20 6.36
N ILE A 39 -10.20 -8.86 5.79
CA ILE A 39 -8.88 -9.06 6.37
C ILE A 39 -8.01 -7.83 6.09
N PRO A 40 -7.04 -7.51 6.95
CA PRO A 40 -6.03 -6.52 6.61
C PRO A 40 -5.16 -7.03 5.45
N ASP A 41 -4.64 -6.12 4.63
CA ASP A 41 -3.58 -6.46 3.68
C ASP A 41 -2.31 -6.82 4.45
N LEU A 42 -1.77 -8.00 4.16
CA LEU A 42 -0.57 -8.58 4.76
C LEU A 42 0.55 -8.75 3.73
N SER A 43 0.35 -8.25 2.51
CA SER A 43 1.28 -8.42 1.40
C SER A 43 2.47 -7.49 1.58
N ASP A 44 3.68 -7.96 1.26
CA ASP A 44 4.84 -7.09 1.14
C ASP A 44 4.63 -6.10 -0.03
N VAL A 45 5.19 -4.90 0.10
CA VAL A 45 5.27 -3.95 -1.01
C VAL A 45 6.24 -4.51 -2.04
N GLN A 46 5.73 -4.85 -3.23
CA GLN A 46 6.55 -5.42 -4.29
C GLN A 46 6.19 -4.89 -5.67
N VAL A 47 7.21 -4.74 -6.51
CA VAL A 47 7.07 -4.40 -7.93
C VAL A 47 7.56 -5.59 -8.75
N ILE A 48 6.76 -5.98 -9.75
CA ILE A 48 7.08 -7.08 -10.65
C ILE A 48 7.42 -6.52 -12.02
N VAL A 49 8.61 -6.82 -12.50
CA VAL A 49 9.04 -6.55 -13.87
C VAL A 49 8.95 -7.86 -14.66
N PHE A 50 8.02 -7.91 -15.59
CA PHE A 50 7.86 -9.01 -16.54
C PHE A 50 8.54 -8.65 -17.86
N THR A 51 9.29 -9.57 -18.45
CA THR A 51 9.96 -9.35 -19.73
C THR A 51 9.87 -10.59 -20.60
N GLU A 52 9.36 -10.44 -21.82
CA GLU A 52 9.30 -11.51 -22.81
C GLU A 52 10.60 -11.58 -23.62
N TYR A 53 11.07 -12.80 -23.86
CA TYR A 53 12.17 -13.09 -24.78
C TYR A 53 11.90 -14.38 -25.58
N PRO A 54 10.96 -14.33 -26.54
CA PRO A 54 10.39 -15.53 -27.16
C PRO A 54 11.44 -16.45 -27.81
N GLY A 55 11.25 -17.76 -27.63
CA GLY A 55 12.09 -18.79 -28.24
C GLY A 55 13.47 -18.98 -27.60
N GLN A 56 13.80 -18.23 -26.54
CA GLN A 56 15.07 -18.37 -25.84
C GLN A 56 15.00 -19.40 -24.71
N ALA A 57 16.10 -20.16 -24.58
CA ALA A 57 16.28 -21.09 -23.48
C ALA A 57 16.39 -20.33 -22.14
N PRO A 58 15.96 -20.92 -21.01
CA PRO A 58 16.04 -20.28 -19.69
C PRO A 58 17.42 -19.72 -19.34
N GLN A 59 18.50 -20.40 -19.73
CA GLN A 59 19.87 -19.93 -19.50
C GLN A 59 20.18 -18.61 -20.23
N VAL A 60 19.73 -18.49 -21.49
CA VAL A 60 19.93 -17.25 -22.27
C VAL A 60 19.10 -16.11 -21.68
N VAL A 61 17.88 -16.41 -21.22
CA VAL A 61 17.04 -15.44 -20.53
C VAL A 61 17.69 -14.98 -19.22
N GLU A 62 18.28 -15.89 -18.45
CA GLU A 62 19.03 -15.56 -17.23
C GLU A 62 20.19 -14.62 -17.55
N ASP A 63 21.07 -15.02 -18.46
CA ASP A 63 22.32 -14.30 -18.73
C ASP A 63 22.08 -12.93 -19.40
N GLN A 64 21.07 -12.82 -20.26
CA GLN A 64 20.82 -11.61 -21.07
C GLN A 64 19.80 -10.66 -20.45
N ILE A 65 18.84 -11.17 -19.66
CA ILE A 65 17.70 -10.38 -19.15
C ILE A 65 17.69 -10.37 -17.63
N THR A 66 17.48 -11.53 -17.00
CA THR A 66 17.18 -11.61 -15.55
C THR A 66 18.37 -11.18 -14.70
N TYR A 67 19.57 -11.66 -14.98
CA TYR A 67 20.76 -11.36 -14.18
C TYR A 67 21.16 -9.87 -14.25
N PRO A 68 21.22 -9.24 -15.44
CA PRO A 68 21.45 -7.79 -15.54
C PRO A 68 20.37 -6.96 -14.85
N LEU A 69 19.10 -7.37 -14.92
CA LEU A 69 17.99 -6.67 -14.27
C LEU A 69 18.09 -6.79 -12.75
N THR A 70 18.16 -8.01 -12.22
CA THR A 70 18.21 -8.25 -10.78
C THR A 70 19.40 -7.53 -10.12
N THR A 71 20.59 -7.62 -10.72
CA THR A 71 21.81 -6.98 -10.19
C THR A 71 21.70 -5.46 -10.14
N LYS A 72 21.07 -4.84 -11.14
CA LYS A 72 20.84 -3.39 -11.15
C LYS A 72 19.76 -2.98 -10.14
N MET A 73 18.73 -3.80 -9.99
CA MET A 73 17.63 -3.51 -9.07
C MET A 73 18.03 -3.63 -7.59
N LEU A 74 19.10 -4.38 -7.27
CA LEU A 74 19.66 -4.40 -5.91
C LEU A 74 20.17 -3.03 -5.44
N ALA A 75 20.48 -2.11 -6.36
CA ALA A 75 20.92 -0.75 -6.03
C ALA A 75 19.77 0.24 -5.86
N VAL A 76 18.52 -0.18 -6.07
CA VAL A 76 17.34 0.70 -5.91
C VAL A 76 17.15 1.00 -4.42
N PRO A 77 17.05 2.28 -4.01
CA PRO A 77 16.80 2.64 -2.62
C PRO A 77 15.50 2.01 -2.10
N GLY A 78 15.55 1.48 -0.88
CA GLY A 78 14.40 0.82 -0.24
C GLY A 78 14.14 -0.60 -0.73
N ALA A 79 14.90 -1.12 -1.70
CA ALA A 79 14.81 -2.53 -2.09
C ALA A 79 15.41 -3.42 -0.99
N LYS A 80 14.56 -4.24 -0.37
CA LYS A 80 14.93 -5.21 0.67
C LYS A 80 15.50 -6.48 0.05
N VAL A 81 14.81 -7.03 -0.94
CA VAL A 81 15.21 -8.25 -1.66
C VAL A 81 14.78 -8.17 -3.12
N VAL A 82 15.64 -8.61 -4.03
CA VAL A 82 15.30 -8.79 -5.45
C VAL A 82 15.37 -10.27 -5.80
N ARG A 83 14.31 -10.81 -6.40
CA ARG A 83 14.21 -12.22 -6.84
C ARG A 83 14.01 -12.27 -8.35
N GLY A 84 14.82 -13.04 -9.05
CA GLY A 84 14.69 -13.28 -10.49
C GLY A 84 14.26 -14.71 -10.79
N TYR A 85 13.40 -14.89 -11.78
CA TYR A 85 13.00 -16.17 -12.32
C TYR A 85 13.13 -16.14 -13.85
N SER A 86 13.89 -17.08 -14.39
CA SER A 86 14.08 -17.24 -15.83
C SER A 86 13.37 -18.49 -16.31
N PHE A 87 12.44 -18.29 -17.24
CA PHE A 87 11.70 -19.36 -17.88
C PHE A 87 12.04 -19.41 -19.36
N PHE A 88 11.56 -20.45 -20.05
CA PHE A 88 11.66 -20.49 -21.51
C PHE A 88 10.79 -19.37 -22.09
N GLY A 89 11.42 -18.44 -22.81
CA GLY A 89 10.70 -17.38 -23.49
C GLY A 89 10.35 -16.14 -22.65
N TYR A 90 10.63 -16.09 -21.34
CA TYR A 90 10.30 -14.93 -20.49
C TYR A 90 11.02 -14.92 -19.13
N SER A 91 11.07 -13.74 -18.51
CA SER A 91 11.68 -13.44 -17.21
C SER A 91 10.69 -12.75 -16.28
N PHE A 92 10.75 -13.08 -14.99
CA PHE A 92 10.08 -12.35 -13.91
C PHE A 92 11.11 -11.85 -12.90
N VAL A 93 11.10 -10.55 -12.62
CA VAL A 93 11.93 -9.94 -11.57
C VAL A 93 11.01 -9.30 -10.53
N TYR A 94 11.07 -9.80 -9.30
CA TYR A 94 10.33 -9.29 -8.14
C TYR A 94 11.27 -8.41 -7.31
N ILE A 95 10.88 -7.16 -7.10
CA ILE A 95 11.59 -6.20 -6.26
C ILE A 95 10.72 -6.01 -5.03
N ILE A 96 11.17 -6.52 -3.88
CA ILE A 96 10.47 -6.42 -2.60
C ILE A 96 11.08 -5.25 -1.83
N PHE A 97 10.24 -4.32 -1.39
CA PHE A 97 10.66 -3.12 -0.68
C PHE A 97 10.57 -3.30 0.84
N GLU A 98 11.14 -2.35 1.58
CA GLU A 98 10.94 -2.23 3.02
C GLU A 98 9.49 -1.82 3.34
N ASP A 99 8.99 -2.26 4.50
CA ASP A 99 7.64 -1.93 4.96
C ASP A 99 7.47 -0.41 5.11
N GLY A 100 6.39 0.14 4.56
CA GLY A 100 6.11 1.58 4.58
C GLY A 100 6.75 2.38 3.44
N THR A 101 7.32 1.70 2.44
CA THR A 101 7.66 2.32 1.14
C THR A 101 6.38 2.59 0.35
N ASP A 102 6.23 3.80 -0.18
CA ASP A 102 5.12 4.23 -1.06
C ASP A 102 5.40 3.84 -2.53
#